data_AF-T1FKP3-F1
#
_entry.id   AF-T1FKP3-F1
#
_cell.length_a   1.000
_cell.length_b   1.000
_cell.length_c   1.000
_cell.angle_alpha   90.00
_cell.angle_beta   90.00
_cell.angle_gamma   90.00
#
_symmetry.space_group_name_H-M   'P 1'
#
loop_
_entity.id
_entity.type
_entity.pdbx_description
1 polymer ?
#
loop_
_entity_poly.entity_id
_entity_poly.type
_entity_poly.pdbx_seq_one_letter_code
_entity_poly.pdbx_strand_id
1 'polypeptide(L)'
;MDSAKNMAYRQLSSVVNPSISTNFEPPTIINGSQFNRTTLSDNFQKQEQFFERIATLSTSEQKSYGYSVSDLINYCTYMGERCDLSNDFESFYNPLHGNCYVYNSGWNDSKQIVTATREGPKNGLEMVVNIDQMDYVKQAGSLAGIRVVILDQNQMPFPEDEGVSVGPGQLTYISLQRHEINRLGSPYGSCTEQLFDPFTSAYSAFYNVQYRAKGCEYTCYQKKIMHECGCIDFSYLNITALMENINADNMSLCQSGNFEQG
;
A
#
# COMPACT_ATOMS: atom_id res chain seq x y z
N MET A 1 7.08 27.35 -11.16
CA MET A 1 6.06 26.59 -10.41
C MET A 1 6.46 25.15 -10.53
N ASP A 2 7.28 24.66 -9.61
CA ASP A 2 7.81 23.30 -9.68
C ASP A 2 6.72 22.30 -9.30
N SER A 3 6.46 21.38 -10.22
CA SER A 3 5.56 20.26 -10.06
C SER A 3 6.04 19.39 -8.90
N ALA A 4 5.20 19.28 -7.87
CA ALA A 4 5.40 18.38 -6.77
C ALA A 4 5.48 16.92 -7.28
N LYS A 5 6.22 16.07 -6.56
CA LYS A 5 6.63 14.70 -6.95
C LYS A 5 6.35 13.71 -5.79
N ASN A 6 6.34 12.39 -6.00
CA ASN A 6 5.93 11.36 -5.01
C ASN A 6 7.10 10.50 -4.46
N MET A 7 6.91 9.99 -3.25
CA MET A 7 7.85 9.36 -2.32
C MET A 7 8.02 7.83 -2.45
N ALA A 8 7.23 7.14 -3.27
CA ALA A 8 7.21 5.68 -3.24
C ALA A 8 8.52 5.01 -3.68
N TYR A 9 9.30 5.64 -4.58
CA TYR A 9 10.47 5.02 -5.20
C TYR A 9 11.66 5.97 -5.36
N ARG A 10 12.85 5.40 -5.36
CA ARG A 10 14.17 6.04 -5.50
C ARG A 10 14.87 5.50 -6.77
N GLN A 11 15.68 6.34 -7.41
CA GLN A 11 16.66 5.94 -8.45
C GLN A 11 16.11 5.25 -9.73
N LEU A 12 14.83 5.43 -10.09
CA LEU A 12 14.25 4.80 -11.29
C LEU A 12 14.51 5.54 -12.62
N SER A 13 15.29 6.63 -12.62
CA SER A 13 15.57 7.41 -13.84
C SER A 13 16.34 6.63 -14.92
N SER A 14 16.97 5.51 -14.58
CA SER A 14 17.75 4.67 -15.52
C SER A 14 16.99 3.45 -16.08
N VAL A 15 15.82 3.10 -15.54
CA VAL A 15 15.07 1.89 -15.93
C VAL A 15 13.94 2.20 -16.92
N VAL A 16 13.44 3.44 -16.94
CA VAL A 16 12.40 3.88 -17.89
C VAL A 16 13.04 4.58 -19.08
N ASN A 17 13.43 3.82 -20.10
CA ASN A 17 13.88 4.39 -21.36
C ASN A 17 12.68 5.06 -22.08
N PRO A 18 12.67 6.38 -22.33
CA PRO A 18 11.50 7.11 -22.88
C PRO A 18 11.17 6.82 -24.35
N SER A 19 11.88 5.90 -24.99
CA SER A 19 12.02 5.86 -26.46
C SER A 19 11.28 4.72 -27.16
N ILE A 20 10.38 3.99 -26.49
CA ILE A 20 9.59 2.93 -27.13
C ILE A 20 8.23 3.50 -27.57
N SER A 21 8.14 3.79 -28.87
CA SER A 21 6.92 4.13 -29.60
C SER A 21 5.92 2.97 -29.57
N THR A 22 4.71 3.19 -29.06
CA THR A 22 3.57 2.27 -29.20
C THR A 22 2.54 2.87 -30.16
N ASN A 23 2.67 2.56 -31.45
CA ASN A 23 1.54 2.67 -32.37
C ASN A 23 0.61 1.49 -32.09
N PHE A 24 -0.47 1.73 -31.34
CA PHE A 24 -1.54 0.76 -31.17
C PHE A 24 -2.89 1.43 -31.39
N GLU A 25 -3.72 0.77 -32.21
CA GLU A 25 -5.08 1.19 -32.51
C GLU A 25 -6.00 0.72 -31.37
N PRO A 26 -6.85 1.59 -30.80
CA PRO A 26 -7.69 1.25 -29.67
C PRO A 26 -8.85 0.32 -30.08
N PRO A 27 -9.16 -0.74 -29.30
CA PRO A 27 -10.34 -1.57 -29.52
C PRO A 27 -11.64 -0.94 -28.95
N THR A 28 -12.77 -1.55 -29.29
CA THR A 28 -14.13 -1.03 -29.11
C THR A 28 -14.70 -1.14 -27.69
N ILE A 29 -15.50 -0.14 -27.31
CA ILE A 29 -16.06 0.12 -25.96
C ILE A 29 -17.06 -0.97 -25.51
N ILE A 30 -16.96 -1.45 -24.26
CA ILE A 30 -17.96 -2.29 -23.59
C ILE A 30 -18.99 -1.41 -22.85
N ASN A 31 -20.29 -1.65 -23.07
CA ASN A 31 -21.38 -0.91 -22.44
C ASN A 31 -21.58 -1.33 -20.97
N GLY A 32 -21.33 -0.42 -20.03
CA GLY A 32 -21.62 -0.63 -18.60
C GLY A 32 -20.83 0.25 -17.63
N SER A 33 -19.67 0.76 -18.04
CA SER A 33 -18.95 1.78 -17.27
C SER A 33 -19.54 3.17 -17.58
N GLN A 34 -20.06 3.87 -16.57
CA GLN A 34 -20.43 5.28 -16.70
C GLN A 34 -19.20 6.20 -16.86
N PHE A 35 -17.99 5.64 -16.73
CA PHE A 35 -16.73 6.34 -16.87
C PHE A 35 -16.06 5.97 -18.19
N ASN A 36 -16.07 6.93 -19.12
CA ASN A 36 -15.33 6.80 -20.36
C ASN A 36 -13.82 6.98 -20.13
N ARG A 37 -13.12 5.91 -19.70
CA ARG A 37 -11.65 5.88 -19.50
C ARG A 37 -10.84 6.09 -20.80
N THR A 38 -11.47 6.30 -21.95
CA THR A 38 -10.75 6.74 -23.17
C THR A 38 -10.33 8.21 -23.12
N THR A 39 -10.78 8.98 -22.11
CA THR A 39 -10.42 10.38 -21.90
C THR A 39 -9.57 10.61 -20.64
N LEU A 40 -8.65 9.69 -20.35
CA LEU A 40 -7.69 9.87 -19.26
C LEU A 40 -6.69 10.98 -19.61
N SER A 41 -6.32 11.80 -18.63
CA SER A 41 -5.26 12.80 -18.82
C SER A 41 -3.92 12.10 -19.11
N ASP A 42 -3.07 12.73 -19.93
CA ASP A 42 -1.72 12.23 -20.22
C ASP A 42 -0.91 11.91 -18.96
N ASN A 43 -1.09 12.70 -17.90
CA ASN A 43 -0.41 12.49 -16.62
C ASN A 43 -0.89 11.22 -15.91
N PHE A 44 -2.21 10.97 -15.94
CA PHE A 44 -2.79 9.76 -15.36
C PHE A 44 -2.30 8.50 -16.10
N GLN A 45 -2.32 8.51 -17.44
CA GLN A 45 -1.84 7.37 -18.23
C GLN A 45 -0.36 7.07 -17.96
N LYS A 46 0.49 8.11 -17.89
CA LYS A 46 1.91 7.95 -17.57
C LYS A 46 2.15 7.38 -16.17
N GLN A 47 1.28 7.71 -15.22
CA GLN A 47 1.36 7.21 -13.85
C GLN A 47 0.97 5.74 -13.79
N GLU A 48 -0.13 5.34 -14.43
CA GLU A 48 -0.55 3.94 -14.51
C GLU A 48 0.53 3.06 -15.17
N GLN A 49 1.01 3.46 -16.35
CA GLN A 49 2.09 2.75 -17.05
C GLN A 49 3.38 2.63 -16.23
N PHE A 50 3.65 3.61 -15.36
CA PHE A 50 4.79 3.56 -14.48
C PHE A 50 4.61 2.45 -13.42
N PHE A 51 3.47 2.41 -12.72
CA PHE A 51 3.21 1.38 -11.71
C PHE A 51 3.08 -0.02 -12.32
N GLU A 52 2.46 -0.15 -13.49
CA GLU A 52 2.41 -1.42 -14.25
C GLU A 52 3.82 -1.98 -14.50
N ARG A 53 4.77 -1.13 -14.91
CA ARG A 53 6.16 -1.55 -15.11
C ARG A 53 6.82 -2.00 -13.81
N ILE A 54 6.60 -1.28 -12.71
CA ILE A 54 7.14 -1.68 -11.41
C ILE A 54 6.56 -3.00 -10.93
N ALA A 55 5.28 -3.25 -11.22
CA ALA A 55 4.62 -4.50 -10.88
C ALA A 55 5.16 -5.72 -11.63
N THR A 56 5.82 -5.54 -12.78
CA THR A 56 6.51 -6.64 -13.50
C THR A 56 7.81 -7.09 -12.83
N LEU A 57 8.38 -6.28 -11.93
CA LEU A 57 9.64 -6.58 -11.25
C LEU A 57 9.44 -7.61 -10.14
N SER A 58 10.51 -8.29 -9.75
CA SER A 58 10.48 -9.17 -8.58
C SER A 58 10.26 -8.37 -7.29
N THR A 59 9.70 -9.00 -6.26
CA THR A 59 9.48 -8.35 -4.94
C THR A 59 10.79 -7.83 -4.32
N SER A 60 11.92 -8.49 -4.55
CA SER A 60 13.23 -8.00 -4.11
C SER A 60 13.65 -6.72 -4.83
N GLU A 61 13.43 -6.64 -6.14
CA GLU A 61 13.76 -5.45 -6.93
C GLU A 61 12.85 -4.28 -6.54
N GLN A 62 11.55 -4.53 -6.43
CA GLN A 62 10.56 -3.56 -5.93
C GLN A 62 11.01 -2.93 -4.60
N LYS A 63 11.39 -3.78 -3.63
CA LYS A 63 11.88 -3.32 -2.32
C LYS A 63 13.19 -2.56 -2.40
N SER A 64 14.09 -2.94 -3.32
CA SER A 64 15.38 -2.27 -3.50
C SER A 64 15.25 -0.84 -4.05
N TYR A 65 14.19 -0.56 -4.81
CA TYR A 65 13.87 0.78 -5.30
C TYR A 65 13.06 1.60 -4.29
N GLY A 66 12.55 1.01 -3.21
CA GLY A 66 11.88 1.76 -2.13
C GLY A 66 12.87 2.37 -1.14
N TYR A 67 12.42 3.36 -0.36
CA TYR A 67 13.21 3.92 0.74
C TYR A 67 13.46 2.87 1.81
N SER A 68 14.68 2.84 2.38
CA SER A 68 14.93 2.05 3.59
C SER A 68 14.41 2.77 4.84
N VAL A 69 14.26 2.04 5.97
CA VAL A 69 13.82 2.64 7.24
C VAL A 69 14.77 3.77 7.69
N SER A 70 16.07 3.58 7.48
CA SER A 70 17.11 4.54 7.85
C SER A 70 17.18 5.73 6.89
N ASP A 71 16.76 5.55 5.63
CA ASP A 71 16.63 6.68 4.70
C ASP A 71 15.42 7.55 5.04
N LEU A 72 14.34 6.90 5.51
CA LEU A 72 13.07 7.54 5.82
C LEU A 72 13.07 8.21 7.20
N ILE A 73 13.58 7.55 8.24
CA ILE A 73 13.45 7.97 9.63
C ILE A 73 14.82 8.41 10.17
N ASN A 74 15.03 9.72 10.26
CA ASN A 74 16.29 10.30 10.77
C ASN A 74 16.36 10.27 12.31
N TYR A 75 15.21 10.44 12.95
CA TYR A 75 15.08 10.47 14.41
C TYR A 75 13.79 9.77 14.81
N CYS A 76 13.84 8.96 15.85
CA CYS A 76 12.69 8.30 16.44
C CYS A 76 12.90 8.15 17.94
N THR A 77 11.89 8.54 18.71
CA THR A 77 11.78 8.22 20.13
C THR A 77 10.36 7.84 20.50
N TYR A 78 10.22 6.90 21.43
CA TYR A 78 8.96 6.57 22.07
C TYR A 78 9.11 6.75 23.58
N MET A 79 8.27 7.59 24.18
CA MET A 79 8.40 7.95 25.61
C MET A 79 9.79 8.50 26.00
N GLY A 80 10.48 9.15 25.06
CA GLY A 80 11.84 9.68 25.24
C GLY A 80 12.96 8.66 25.05
N GLU A 81 12.66 7.37 24.91
CA GLU A 81 13.64 6.33 24.59
C GLU A 81 13.85 6.24 23.09
N ARG A 82 15.11 6.10 22.66
CA ARG A 82 15.47 6.03 21.24
C ARG A 82 15.00 4.71 20.64
N CYS A 83 14.29 4.77 19.51
CA CYS A 83 13.86 3.57 18.79
C CYS A 83 15.06 2.85 18.15
N ASP A 84 15.01 1.54 18.11
CA ASP A 84 15.86 0.71 17.25
C ASP A 84 15.19 0.56 15.89
N LEU A 85 15.63 1.33 14.89
CA LEU A 85 15.04 1.32 13.56
C LEU A 85 15.06 -0.07 12.88
N SER A 86 15.99 -0.95 13.25
CA SER A 86 16.10 -2.28 12.65
C SER A 86 15.13 -3.28 13.29
N ASN A 87 14.77 -3.08 14.55
CA ASN A 87 14.01 -4.03 15.33
C ASN A 87 12.60 -3.55 15.72
N ASP A 88 12.37 -2.25 15.85
CA ASP A 88 11.07 -1.73 16.32
C ASP A 88 10.04 -1.56 15.19
N PHE A 89 10.49 -1.65 13.93
CA PHE A 89 9.67 -1.48 12.74
C PHE A 89 9.56 -2.79 11.97
N GLU A 90 8.33 -3.20 11.67
CA GLU A 90 8.08 -4.21 10.64
C GLU A 90 7.92 -3.53 9.29
N SER A 91 8.24 -4.24 8.21
CA SER A 91 8.13 -3.69 6.86
C SER A 91 7.20 -4.51 5.97
N PHE A 92 6.46 -3.82 5.12
CA PHE A 92 5.73 -4.44 4.03
C PHE A 92 5.85 -3.56 2.77
N TYR A 93 5.64 -4.18 1.61
CA TYR A 93 5.64 -3.45 0.35
C TYR A 93 4.21 -3.13 -0.05
N ASN A 94 3.97 -1.88 -0.42
CA ASN A 94 2.72 -1.39 -0.98
C ASN A 94 2.95 -0.98 -2.44
N PRO A 95 2.13 -1.43 -3.41
CA PRO A 95 2.34 -1.13 -4.83
C PRO A 95 2.33 0.37 -5.18
N LEU A 96 1.59 1.19 -4.43
CA LEU A 96 1.41 2.61 -4.70
C LEU A 96 2.34 3.50 -3.85
N HIS A 97 2.77 3.00 -2.70
CA HIS A 97 3.56 3.74 -1.70
C HIS A 97 4.98 3.19 -1.47
N GLY A 98 5.34 2.07 -2.11
CA GLY A 98 6.66 1.45 -1.97
C GLY A 98 6.85 0.77 -0.61
N ASN A 99 8.05 0.89 -0.04
CA ASN A 99 8.36 0.32 1.27
C ASN A 99 7.66 1.09 2.39
N CYS A 100 6.84 0.39 3.17
CA CYS A 100 6.14 0.91 4.32
C CYS A 100 6.68 0.29 5.61
N TYR A 101 6.68 1.09 6.69
CA TYR A 101 7.21 0.71 8.00
C TYR A 101 6.17 0.90 9.09
N VAL A 102 5.98 -0.13 9.92
CA VAL A 102 4.96 -0.19 10.96
C VAL A 102 5.63 -0.32 12.32
N TYR A 103 5.58 0.74 13.12
CA TYR A 103 6.04 0.73 14.50
C TYR A 103 5.07 -0.03 15.40
N ASN A 104 5.57 -0.82 16.35
CA ASN A 104 4.76 -1.54 17.35
C ASN A 104 3.62 -2.38 16.71
N SER A 105 3.92 -3.04 15.58
CA SER A 105 2.90 -3.68 14.72
C SER A 105 2.20 -4.86 15.37
N GLY A 106 2.86 -5.59 16.28
CA GLY A 106 2.36 -6.85 16.84
C GLY A 106 2.25 -8.00 15.83
N TRP A 107 2.96 -7.93 14.70
CA TRP A 107 3.01 -9.02 13.71
C TRP A 107 3.97 -10.14 14.12
N ASN A 108 4.91 -9.84 15.01
CA ASN A 108 5.90 -10.77 15.52
C ASN A 108 5.67 -10.99 17.02
N ASP A 109 5.17 -12.16 17.39
CA ASP A 109 4.87 -12.54 18.77
C ASP A 109 6.10 -12.51 19.70
N SER A 110 7.31 -12.54 19.13
CA SER A 110 8.56 -12.45 19.90
C SER A 110 8.88 -11.02 20.34
N LYS A 111 8.23 -10.00 19.75
CA LYS A 111 8.47 -8.59 20.08
C LYS A 111 7.48 -8.12 21.13
N GLN A 112 8.00 -7.46 22.16
CA GLN A 112 7.16 -6.91 23.23
C GLN A 112 6.38 -5.69 22.71
N ILE A 113 5.06 -5.72 22.88
CA ILE A 113 4.20 -4.56 22.60
C ILE A 113 4.45 -3.46 23.63
N VAL A 114 4.67 -2.25 23.14
CA VAL A 114 4.78 -1.05 23.99
C VAL A 114 3.42 -0.36 24.13
N THR A 115 3.16 0.18 25.32
CA THR A 115 1.92 0.88 25.64
C THR A 115 2.20 2.23 26.27
N ALA A 116 1.40 3.23 25.92
CA ALA A 116 1.55 4.58 26.47
C ALA A 116 1.02 4.59 27.90
N THR A 117 1.86 5.02 28.85
CA THR A 117 1.48 5.11 30.27
C THR A 117 0.92 6.48 30.66
N ARG A 118 1.19 7.51 29.85
CA ARG A 118 0.80 8.90 30.08
C ARG A 118 0.49 9.58 28.76
N GLU A 119 -0.44 10.52 28.82
CA GLU A 119 -0.79 11.39 27.71
C GLU A 119 0.29 12.46 27.45
N GLY A 120 0.22 13.07 26.27
CA GLY A 120 1.07 14.19 25.86
C GLY A 120 2.20 13.81 24.90
N PRO A 121 2.68 14.77 24.09
CA PRO A 121 3.57 14.50 22.96
C PRO A 121 4.93 13.91 23.37
N LYS A 122 5.44 14.25 24.56
CA LYS A 122 6.71 13.70 25.08
C LYS A 122 6.63 12.22 25.47
N ASN A 123 5.43 11.71 25.71
CA ASN A 123 5.17 10.32 26.09
C ASN A 123 4.68 9.48 24.91
N GLY A 124 4.64 10.06 23.70
CA GLY A 124 4.22 9.39 22.48
C GLY A 124 5.39 8.99 21.58
N LEU A 125 5.04 8.62 20.35
CA LEU A 125 5.98 8.45 19.25
C LEU A 125 6.32 9.81 18.66
N GLU A 126 7.60 10.17 18.68
CA GLU A 126 8.14 11.36 18.04
C GLU A 126 9.11 10.93 16.95
N MET A 127 8.93 11.46 15.73
CA MET A 127 9.76 11.11 14.59
C MET A 127 10.13 12.35 13.79
N VAL A 128 11.37 12.38 13.28
CA VAL A 128 11.79 13.29 12.22
C VAL A 128 11.99 12.45 10.97
N VAL A 129 11.15 12.69 9.98
CA VAL A 129 11.11 11.93 8.74
C VAL A 129 11.79 12.73 7.63
N ASN A 130 12.66 12.06 6.88
CA ASN A 130 13.33 12.62 5.73
C ASN A 130 12.46 12.41 4.48
N ILE A 131 12.10 13.53 3.86
CA ILE A 131 11.27 13.57 2.66
C ILE A 131 12.21 14.08 1.56
N ASP A 132 13.00 13.17 0.99
CA ASP A 132 14.01 13.49 -0.03
C ASP A 132 13.34 13.83 -1.37
N GLN A 133 12.83 15.05 -1.49
CA GLN A 133 12.09 15.53 -2.66
C GLN A 133 12.94 15.57 -3.95
N MET A 134 14.27 15.51 -3.82
CA MET A 134 15.16 15.49 -4.98
C MET A 134 15.13 14.14 -5.68
N ASP A 135 15.00 13.05 -4.92
CA ASP A 135 14.99 11.67 -5.39
C ASP A 135 13.60 11.18 -5.86
N TYR A 136 12.58 12.03 -5.79
CA TYR A 136 11.21 11.68 -6.15
C TYR A 136 11.00 11.39 -7.64
N VAL A 137 10.23 10.32 -7.93
CA VAL A 137 9.82 9.95 -9.28
C VAL A 137 8.57 10.73 -9.68
N LYS A 138 8.71 11.60 -10.69
CA LYS A 138 7.63 12.48 -11.18
C LYS A 138 6.39 11.70 -11.64
N GLN A 139 6.59 10.52 -12.22
CA GLN A 139 5.55 9.66 -12.73
C GLN A 139 4.77 8.94 -11.63
N ALA A 140 5.37 8.71 -10.45
CA ALA A 140 4.70 8.02 -9.35
C ALA A 140 3.60 8.88 -8.70
N GLY A 141 3.61 10.19 -8.91
CA GLY A 141 2.59 11.11 -8.42
C GLY A 141 3.15 12.48 -8.06
N SER A 142 2.27 13.36 -7.57
CA SER A 142 2.58 14.77 -7.34
C SER A 142 2.46 15.23 -5.89
N LEU A 143 2.30 14.33 -4.92
CA LEU A 143 2.15 14.70 -3.52
C LEU A 143 3.48 14.54 -2.77
N ALA A 144 3.99 15.64 -2.22
CA ALA A 144 5.14 15.62 -1.32
C ALA A 144 4.65 15.52 0.13
N GLY A 145 5.18 14.55 0.87
CA GLY A 145 4.71 14.23 2.22
C GLY A 145 4.85 12.75 2.53
N ILE A 146 4.47 12.39 3.75
CA ILE A 146 4.33 11.00 4.16
C ILE A 146 2.86 10.66 4.37
N ARG A 147 2.50 9.39 4.17
CA ARG A 147 1.20 8.85 4.56
C ARG A 147 1.35 8.11 5.88
N VAL A 148 0.55 8.50 6.85
CA VAL A 148 0.53 7.90 8.19
C VAL A 148 -0.80 7.20 8.39
N VAL A 149 -0.75 5.91 8.74
CA VAL A 149 -1.92 5.12 9.12
C VAL A 149 -1.85 4.84 10.62
N ILE A 150 -2.95 5.04 11.32
CA ILE A 150 -3.11 4.65 12.73
C ILE A 150 -4.00 3.42 12.73
N LEU A 151 -3.50 2.33 13.31
CA LEU A 151 -4.18 1.05 13.37
C LEU A 151 -3.91 0.37 14.73
N ASP A 152 -4.75 -0.60 15.06
CA ASP A 152 -4.49 -1.51 16.19
C ASP A 152 -3.36 -2.48 15.86
N GLN A 153 -2.80 -3.13 16.89
CA GLN A 153 -1.79 -4.16 16.69
C GLN A 153 -2.37 -5.38 15.95
N ASN A 154 -1.47 -6.13 15.33
CA ASN A 154 -1.74 -7.34 14.58
C ASN A 154 -2.74 -7.14 13.43
N GLN A 155 -2.71 -5.98 12.79
CA GLN A 155 -3.60 -5.61 11.69
C GLN A 155 -2.81 -5.15 10.46
N MET A 156 -3.35 -5.38 9.26
CA MET A 156 -2.78 -4.87 8.00
C MET A 156 -3.22 -3.41 7.77
N PRO A 157 -2.29 -2.46 7.54
CA PRO A 157 -2.64 -1.09 7.15
C PRO A 157 -2.98 -0.99 5.65
N PHE A 158 -3.92 -0.08 5.31
CA PHE A 158 -4.29 0.27 3.93
C PHE A 158 -4.13 1.79 3.71
N PRO A 159 -2.91 2.28 3.39
CA PRO A 159 -2.60 3.72 3.31
C PRO A 159 -3.39 4.49 2.25
N GLU A 160 -3.94 3.80 1.26
CA GLU A 160 -4.79 4.36 0.21
C GLU A 160 -6.10 4.92 0.79
N ASP A 161 -6.72 4.16 1.69
CA ASP A 161 -8.05 4.47 2.23
C ASP A 161 -7.98 5.11 3.63
N GLU A 162 -7.02 4.68 4.45
CA GLU A 162 -6.97 5.02 5.89
C GLU A 162 -5.83 6.00 6.24
N GLY A 163 -5.02 6.35 5.25
CA GLY A 163 -3.83 7.19 5.44
C GLY A 163 -4.15 8.67 5.58
N VAL A 164 -3.56 9.30 6.59
CA VAL A 164 -3.50 10.77 6.72
C VAL A 164 -2.23 11.29 6.06
N SER A 165 -2.36 12.31 5.21
CA SER A 165 -1.21 12.93 4.57
C SER A 165 -0.57 13.97 5.48
N VAL A 166 0.73 13.84 5.75
CA VAL A 166 1.53 14.80 6.52
C VAL A 166 2.52 15.48 5.59
N GLY A 167 2.38 16.80 5.44
CA GLY A 167 3.24 17.60 4.58
C GLY A 167 4.63 17.85 5.20
N PRO A 168 5.66 18.06 4.37
CA PRO A 168 7.02 18.39 4.82
C PRO A 168 7.10 19.82 5.40
N GLY A 169 8.18 20.12 6.11
CA GLY A 169 8.56 21.48 6.49
C GLY A 169 7.84 22.07 7.71
N GLN A 170 6.94 21.32 8.33
CA GLN A 170 6.25 21.72 9.55
C GLN A 170 6.20 20.59 10.58
N LEU A 171 6.10 20.96 11.85
CA LEU A 171 5.80 20.02 12.92
C LEU A 171 4.30 19.71 12.93
N THR A 172 3.95 18.42 12.86
CA THR A 172 2.55 17.97 12.88
C THR A 172 2.30 17.12 14.12
N TYR A 173 1.32 17.54 14.94
CA TYR A 173 0.86 16.76 16.09
C TYR A 173 -0.41 15.98 15.71
N ILE A 174 -0.39 14.67 15.93
CA ILE A 174 -1.55 13.80 15.74
C ILE A 174 -2.00 13.28 17.11
N SER A 175 -3.12 13.80 17.60
CA SER A 175 -3.73 13.34 18.86
C SER A 175 -4.67 12.18 18.60
N LEU A 176 -4.59 11.13 19.42
CA LEU A 176 -5.39 9.92 19.27
C LEU A 176 -6.43 9.80 20.38
N GLN A 177 -7.63 9.33 20.02
CA GLN A 177 -8.65 8.89 20.95
C GLN A 177 -9.11 7.50 20.53
N ARG A 178 -8.96 6.51 21.41
CA ARG A 178 -9.37 5.13 21.13
C ARG A 178 -10.88 5.00 21.37
N HIS A 179 -11.58 4.49 20.37
CA HIS A 179 -12.99 4.09 20.43
C HIS A 179 -13.08 2.61 20.09
N GLU A 180 -13.65 1.81 20.99
CA GLU A 180 -13.76 0.37 20.82
C GLU A 180 -15.23 -0.03 20.67
N ILE A 181 -15.53 -0.84 19.65
CA ILE A 181 -16.89 -1.31 19.35
C ILE A 181 -16.90 -2.83 19.36
N ASN A 182 -17.55 -3.40 20.38
CA ASN A 182 -17.73 -4.84 20.50
C ASN A 182 -19.12 -5.24 19.98
N ARG A 183 -19.17 -6.11 18.97
CA ARG A 183 -20.41 -6.59 18.32
C ARG A 183 -20.60 -8.07 18.61
N LEU A 184 -21.84 -8.47 18.85
CA LEU A 184 -22.20 -9.87 19.00
C LEU A 184 -22.33 -10.54 17.62
N GLY A 185 -21.79 -11.75 17.50
CA GLY A 185 -22.00 -12.63 16.35
C GLY A 185 -23.39 -13.25 16.32
N SER A 186 -23.56 -14.29 15.50
CA SER A 186 -24.83 -15.00 15.35
C SER A 186 -25.31 -15.56 16.71
N PRO A 187 -26.62 -15.49 17.05
CA PRO A 187 -27.75 -15.03 16.24
C PRO A 187 -28.04 -13.51 16.28
N TYR A 188 -27.28 -12.73 17.05
CA TYR A 188 -27.56 -11.31 17.29
C TYR A 188 -27.05 -10.38 16.18
N GLY A 189 -26.08 -10.85 15.39
CA GLY A 189 -25.55 -10.14 14.23
C GLY A 189 -24.83 -11.07 13.27
N SER A 190 -24.51 -10.55 12.09
CA SER A 190 -23.70 -11.24 11.07
C SER A 190 -22.22 -10.90 11.22
N CYS A 191 -21.70 -10.89 12.45
CA CYS A 191 -20.27 -10.72 12.71
C CYS A 191 -19.57 -12.07 12.60
N THR A 192 -18.43 -12.13 11.92
CA THR A 192 -17.57 -13.31 11.84
C THR A 192 -16.31 -13.07 12.66
N GLU A 193 -15.91 -14.08 13.42
CA GLU A 193 -14.62 -14.15 14.12
C GLU A 193 -13.62 -15.02 13.34
N GLN A 194 -13.88 -15.31 12.06
CA GLN A 194 -12.94 -16.05 11.22
C GLN A 194 -11.67 -15.22 11.02
N LEU A 195 -10.64 -15.54 11.81
CA LEU A 195 -9.43 -14.74 11.90
C LEU A 195 -8.43 -15.02 10.77
N PHE A 196 -8.46 -16.21 10.15
CA PHE A 196 -7.41 -16.67 9.24
C PHE A 196 -7.93 -17.62 8.16
N ASP A 197 -8.89 -17.17 7.34
CA ASP A 197 -9.21 -17.88 6.10
C ASP A 197 -8.58 -17.14 4.90
N PRO A 198 -7.56 -17.71 4.22
CA PRO A 198 -6.96 -17.14 3.02
C PRO A 198 -7.98 -16.88 1.91
N PHE A 199 -9.08 -17.66 1.86
CA PHE A 199 -10.15 -17.42 0.91
C PHE A 199 -10.97 -16.18 1.28
N THR A 200 -11.05 -15.83 2.55
CA THR A 200 -11.76 -14.65 3.04
C THR A 200 -10.88 -13.40 3.04
N SER A 201 -9.59 -13.50 3.40
CA SER A 201 -8.65 -12.38 3.31
C SER A 201 -7.22 -12.84 3.00
N ALA A 202 -6.79 -12.58 1.77
CA ALA A 202 -5.43 -12.88 1.32
C ALA A 202 -4.37 -12.11 2.10
N TYR A 203 -4.64 -10.85 2.46
CA TYR A 203 -3.72 -10.03 3.27
C TYR A 203 -3.49 -10.64 4.65
N SER A 204 -4.56 -11.11 5.30
CA SER A 204 -4.46 -11.73 6.64
C SER A 204 -3.62 -13.02 6.58
N ALA A 205 -3.82 -13.83 5.54
CA ALA A 205 -3.04 -15.05 5.33
C ALA A 205 -1.57 -14.78 4.95
N PHE A 206 -1.31 -13.82 4.07
CA PHE A 206 0.04 -13.55 3.55
C PHE A 206 0.94 -12.89 4.60
N TYR A 207 0.40 -11.97 5.40
CA TYR A 207 1.16 -11.26 6.43
C TYR A 207 1.00 -11.88 7.83
N ASN A 208 0.21 -12.94 7.97
CA ASN A 208 -0.11 -13.58 9.25
C ASN A 208 -0.64 -12.59 10.30
N VAL A 209 -1.63 -11.79 9.90
CA VAL A 209 -2.26 -10.75 10.72
C VAL A 209 -3.76 -10.97 10.87
N GLN A 210 -4.39 -10.30 11.84
CA GLN A 210 -5.83 -10.41 12.06
C GLN A 210 -6.65 -9.95 10.86
N TYR A 211 -7.80 -10.62 10.71
CA TYR A 211 -8.83 -10.25 9.75
C TYR A 211 -9.23 -8.77 9.85
N ARG A 212 -9.32 -8.11 8.70
CA ARG A 212 -9.97 -6.81 8.53
C ARG A 212 -10.93 -6.85 7.36
N ALA A 213 -12.05 -6.15 7.50
CA ALA A 213 -13.05 -6.02 6.43
C ALA A 213 -12.44 -5.49 5.12
N LYS A 214 -11.51 -4.53 5.20
CA LYS A 214 -10.85 -3.97 4.01
C LYS A 214 -9.97 -4.99 3.27
N GLY A 215 -9.27 -5.85 4.00
CA GLY A 215 -8.52 -6.95 3.41
C GLY A 215 -9.42 -7.97 2.69
N CYS A 216 -10.64 -8.19 3.19
CA CYS A 216 -11.66 -9.00 2.52
C CYS A 216 -12.14 -8.36 1.22
N GLU A 217 -12.48 -7.07 1.27
CA GLU A 217 -12.93 -6.27 0.12
C GLU A 217 -11.90 -6.33 -1.02
N TYR A 218 -10.61 -6.09 -0.71
CA TYR A 218 -9.53 -6.11 -1.69
C TYR A 218 -9.28 -7.51 -2.24
N THR A 219 -9.36 -8.54 -1.40
CA THR A 219 -9.26 -9.93 -1.84
C THR A 219 -10.40 -10.29 -2.79
N CYS A 220 -11.64 -9.89 -2.46
CA CYS A 220 -12.82 -10.15 -3.29
C CYS A 220 -12.74 -9.43 -4.64
N TYR A 221 -12.35 -8.16 -4.63
CA TYR A 221 -12.12 -7.38 -5.85
C TYR A 221 -11.08 -8.07 -6.75
N GLN A 222 -9.92 -8.44 -6.20
CA GLN A 222 -8.86 -9.09 -6.98
C GLN A 222 -9.32 -10.43 -7.57
N LYS A 223 -10.03 -11.25 -6.79
CA LYS A 223 -10.62 -12.51 -7.29
C LYS A 223 -11.58 -12.29 -8.44
N LYS A 224 -12.40 -11.23 -8.35
CA LYS A 224 -13.36 -10.90 -9.40
C LYS A 224 -12.66 -10.47 -10.68
N ILE A 225 -11.65 -9.60 -10.60
CA ILE A 225 -10.85 -9.19 -11.75
C ILE A 225 -10.15 -10.41 -12.38
N MET A 226 -9.52 -11.26 -11.58
CA MET A 226 -8.87 -12.47 -12.11
C MET A 226 -9.85 -13.41 -12.82
N HIS A 227 -11.10 -13.52 -12.34
CA HIS A 227 -12.11 -14.39 -12.93
C HIS A 227 -12.79 -13.79 -14.18
N GLU A 228 -13.16 -12.51 -14.13
CA GLU A 228 -13.89 -11.85 -15.23
C GLU A 228 -12.94 -11.40 -16.36
N CYS A 229 -11.72 -10.99 -16.01
CA CYS A 229 -10.81 -10.31 -16.92
C CYS A 229 -9.57 -11.14 -17.28
N GLY A 230 -9.24 -12.16 -16.49
CA GLY A 230 -8.04 -12.97 -16.72
C GLY A 230 -6.72 -12.23 -16.51
N CYS A 231 -6.71 -11.22 -15.64
CA CYS A 231 -5.51 -10.46 -15.29
C CYS A 231 -5.44 -10.12 -13.78
N ILE A 232 -4.30 -9.61 -13.34
CA ILE A 232 -4.04 -9.18 -11.95
C ILE A 232 -3.93 -7.65 -11.92
N ASP A 233 -4.81 -6.99 -11.18
CA ASP A 233 -4.67 -5.56 -10.89
C ASP A 233 -3.43 -5.34 -10.01
N PHE A 234 -2.51 -4.49 -10.47
CA PHE A 234 -1.24 -4.23 -9.80
C PHE A 234 -1.39 -3.47 -8.49
N SER A 235 -2.52 -2.79 -8.28
CA SER A 235 -2.77 -1.96 -7.10
C SER A 235 -2.98 -2.79 -5.83
N TYR A 236 -3.28 -4.08 -6.00
CA TYR A 236 -3.61 -5.01 -4.92
C TYR A 236 -2.60 -6.14 -4.82
N LEU A 237 -2.67 -6.90 -3.71
CA LEU A 237 -1.80 -8.05 -3.50
C LEU A 237 -2.01 -9.08 -4.61
N ASN A 238 -0.92 -9.61 -5.16
CA ASN A 238 -0.98 -10.76 -6.06
C ASN A 238 -1.37 -12.02 -5.26
N ILE A 239 -2.62 -12.45 -5.40
CA ILE A 239 -3.18 -13.58 -4.67
C ILE A 239 -3.11 -14.91 -5.42
N THR A 240 -2.39 -14.97 -6.54
CA THR A 240 -2.37 -16.16 -7.41
C THR A 240 -1.89 -17.42 -6.69
N ALA A 241 -0.90 -17.28 -5.79
CA ALA A 241 -0.40 -18.38 -4.96
C ALA A 241 -1.44 -18.93 -3.96
N LEU A 242 -2.52 -18.19 -3.70
CA LEU A 242 -3.60 -18.58 -2.78
C LEU A 242 -4.82 -19.14 -3.52
N MET A 243 -4.80 -19.23 -4.85
CA MET A 243 -5.94 -19.67 -5.67
C MET A 243 -5.66 -21.06 -6.27
N GLU A 244 -6.27 -22.09 -5.68
CA GLU A 244 -6.05 -23.51 -6.04
C GLU A 244 -6.51 -23.89 -7.47
N ASN A 245 -7.36 -23.07 -8.11
CA ASN A 245 -8.00 -23.38 -9.41
C ASN A 245 -7.59 -22.45 -10.55
N ILE A 246 -6.54 -21.63 -10.35
CA ILE A 246 -6.06 -20.70 -11.36
C ILE A 246 -4.67 -21.14 -11.80
N ASN A 247 -4.48 -21.35 -13.11
CA ASN A 247 -3.16 -21.64 -13.66
C ASN A 247 -2.31 -20.37 -13.56
N ALA A 248 -1.48 -20.31 -12.50
CA ALA A 248 -0.69 -19.14 -12.15
C ALA A 248 0.22 -18.65 -13.29
N ASP A 249 0.69 -19.60 -14.11
CA ASP A 249 1.63 -19.36 -15.21
C ASP A 249 1.02 -18.59 -16.40
N ASN A 250 -0.31 -18.44 -16.45
CA ASN A 250 -1.00 -17.79 -17.57
C ASN A 250 -1.59 -16.40 -17.22
N MET A 251 -1.46 -15.93 -15.98
CA MET A 251 -2.13 -14.70 -15.55
C MET A 251 -1.22 -13.48 -15.74
N SER A 252 -1.59 -12.55 -16.63
CA SER A 252 -0.84 -11.30 -16.84
C SER A 252 -1.28 -10.19 -15.89
N LEU A 253 -0.47 -9.15 -15.75
CA LEU A 253 -0.91 -7.90 -15.12
C LEU A 253 -1.95 -7.20 -15.99
N CYS A 254 -2.97 -6.62 -15.38
CA CYS A 254 -3.93 -5.77 -16.08
C CYS A 254 -3.22 -4.52 -16.60
N GLN A 255 -3.52 -4.10 -17.82
CA GLN A 255 -2.90 -2.94 -18.45
C GLN A 255 -3.95 -1.86 -18.74
N SER A 256 -3.63 -0.63 -18.36
CA SER A 256 -4.39 0.59 -18.68
C SER A 256 -4.48 0.86 -20.18
N GLY A 257 -3.66 0.23 -21.01
CA GLY A 257 -3.77 0.30 -22.48
C GLY A 257 -4.72 -0.74 -23.09
N ASN A 258 -5.12 -1.76 -22.34
CA ASN A 258 -5.82 -2.95 -22.83
C ASN A 258 -7.11 -3.17 -22.01
N PHE A 259 -8.05 -2.23 -22.15
CA PHE A 259 -9.32 -2.21 -21.41
C PHE A 259 -10.33 -3.31 -21.80
N GLU A 260 -9.95 -4.31 -22.59
CA GLU A 260 -10.76 -5.53 -22.76
C GLU A 260 -10.70 -6.46 -21.52
N GLN A 261 -9.84 -6.12 -20.55
CA GLN A 261 -9.63 -6.87 -19.31
C GLN A 261 -10.24 -6.18 -18.08
N GLY A 262 -11.42 -5.55 -18.18
CA GLY A 262 -12.04 -4.82 -17.07
C GLY A 262 -13.55 -4.59 -17.24
#